data_AF-A0A6V7MA99-F1
#
_entry.id   AF-A0A6V7MA99-F1
#
_cell.length_a   1.000
_cell.length_b   1.000
_cell.length_c   1.000
_cell.angle_alpha   90.00
_cell.angle_beta   90.00
_cell.angle_gamma   90.00
#
_symmetry.space_group_name_H-M   'P 1'
#
loop_
_entity.id
_entity.type
_entity.pdbx_description
1 polymer ?
#
loop_
_entity_poly.entity_id
_entity_poly.type
_entity_poly.pdbx_seq_one_letter_code
_entity_poly.pdbx_strand_id
1 'polypeptide(L)' 'HVQVNNEGAIDFYKKFGFEIVATKQQYYKRIEPADAHLLQKTLHPETTKDTNHQLSSQ' A
#
# COMPACT_ATOMS: atom_id res chain seq x y z
N HIS A 1 8.01 -2.75 -5.63
CA HIS A 1 7.87 -1.94 -6.86
C HIS A 1 7.39 -2.85 -7.98
N VAL A 2 6.47 -2.38 -8.81
CA VAL A 2 5.92 -3.13 -9.94
C VAL A 2 6.02 -2.25 -11.19
N GLN A 3 6.45 -2.79 -12.32
CA GLN A 3 6.54 -2.04 -13.58
C GLN A 3 5.15 -1.50 -13.98
N VAL A 4 5.09 -0.27 -14.49
CA VAL A 4 3.81 0.43 -14.73
C VAL A 4 2.86 -0.29 -15.69
N ASN A 5 3.38 -1.06 -16.63
CA ASN A 5 2.57 -1.83 -17.59
C ASN A 5 2.30 -3.28 -17.14
N ASN A 6 2.73 -3.69 -15.95
CA ASN A 6 2.46 -5.02 -15.42
C ASN A 6 1.12 -5.04 -14.67
N GLU A 7 0.03 -4.89 -15.43
CA GLU A 7 -1.33 -4.82 -14.91
C GLU A 7 -1.70 -6.03 -14.04
N GLY A 8 -1.29 -7.24 -14.45
CA GLY A 8 -1.55 -8.46 -13.69
C GLY A 8 -0.94 -8.45 -12.29
N ALA A 9 0.31 -8.00 -12.15
CA ALA A 9 0.93 -7.85 -10.84
C ALA A 9 0.30 -6.71 -10.03
N ILE A 10 -0.03 -5.59 -10.67
CA ILE A 10 -0.71 -4.47 -10.01
C ILE A 10 -2.03 -4.93 -9.40
N ASP A 11 -2.86 -5.62 -10.17
CA ASP A 11 -4.16 -6.13 -9.72
C ASP A 11 -4.01 -7.19 -8.63
N PHE A 12 -3.00 -8.05 -8.73
CA PHE A 12 -2.66 -9.01 -7.67
C PHE A 12 -2.40 -8.27 -6.35
N TYR A 13 -1.46 -7.32 -6.31
CA TYR A 13 -1.12 -6.61 -5.08
C TYR A 13 -2.28 -5.77 -4.52
N LYS A 14 -3.07 -5.13 -5.39
CA LYS A 14 -4.30 -4.43 -4.97
C LYS A 14 -5.26 -5.35 -4.22
N LYS A 15 -5.48 -6.58 -4.70
CA LYS A 15 -6.32 -7.59 -4.03
C LYS A 15 -5.82 -7.95 -2.63
N PHE A 16 -4.52 -7.82 -2.36
CA PHE A 16 -3.93 -8.06 -1.03
C PHE A 16 -3.90 -6.81 -0.14
N GLY A 17 -4.56 -5.73 -0.54
CA GLY A 17 -4.64 -4.47 0.22
C GLY A 17 -3.38 -3.61 0.11
N PHE A 18 -2.61 -3.77 -0.96
CA PHE A 18 -1.56 -2.81 -1.29
C PHE A 18 -2.11 -1.69 -2.16
N GLU A 19 -1.65 -0.48 -1.90
CA GLU A 19 -2.02 0.72 -2.64
C GLU A 19 -0.79 1.32 -3.32
N ILE A 20 -0.98 1.96 -4.48
CA ILE A 20 0.09 2.69 -5.16
C ILE A 20 0.28 4.02 -4.45
N VAL A 21 1.46 4.24 -3.87
CA VAL A 21 1.78 5.47 -3.13
C VAL A 21 2.69 6.42 -3.91
N ALA A 22 3.41 5.91 -4.91
CA ALA A 22 4.25 6.73 -5.79
C ALA A 22 4.54 6.01 -7.11
N THR A 23 5.00 6.76 -8.11
CA THR A 23 5.60 6.22 -9.34
C THR A 23 7.02 6.74 -9.46
N LYS A 24 7.98 5.83 -9.59
CA LYS A 24 9.39 6.14 -9.82
C LYS A 24 9.70 6.03 -11.30
N GLN A 25 10.14 7.15 -11.87
CA GLN A 25 10.61 7.18 -13.25
C GLN A 25 11.97 6.49 -13.37
N GLN A 26 12.22 5.82 -14.50
CA GLN A 26 13.50 5.18 -14.81
C GLN A 26 14.01 4.23 -13.69
N TYR A 27 13.09 3.54 -13.02
CA TYR A 27 13.42 2.62 -11.92
C TYR A 27 14.19 1.39 -12.42
N TYR A 28 13.81 0.86 -13.58
CA TYR A 28 14.48 -0.27 -14.22
C TYR A 28 15.50 0.19 -15.26
N LYS A 29 16.72 -0.34 -15.22
CA LYS A 29 17.84 0.13 -16.06
C LYS A 29 17.87 -0.42 -17.49
N ARG A 30 17.12 -1.50 -17.76
CA ARG A 30 17.32 -2.33 -18.98
C ARG A 30 16.04 -2.78 -19.67
N ILE A 31 14.87 -2.32 -19.21
CA ILE A 31 13.58 -2.72 -19.76
C ILE A 31 12.68 -1.49 -19.90
N GLU A 32 11.79 -1.52 -20.89
CA GLU A 32 10.80 -0.47 -21.14
C GLU A 32 9.37 -0.99 -20.94
N PRO A 33 8.45 -0.19 -20.37
CA PRO A 33 8.70 1.12 -19.77
C PRO A 33 9.56 1.01 -18.50
N ALA A 34 10.55 1.87 -18.35
CA ALA A 34 11.48 1.83 -17.22
C ALA A 34 10.84 2.21 -15.86
N ASP A 35 9.63 2.78 -15.89
CA ASP A 35 8.93 3.29 -14.72
C ASP A 35 8.34 2.16 -13.84
N ALA A 36 8.25 2.43 -12.53
CA ALA A 36 7.69 1.49 -11.57
C ALA A 36 6.78 2.17 -10.54
N HIS A 37 5.65 1.54 -10.24
CA HIS A 37 4.83 1.88 -9.08
C HIS A 37 5.48 1.38 -7.79
N LEU A 38 5.51 2.24 -6.77
CA LEU A 38 5.76 1.86 -5.39
C LEU A 38 4.41 1.51 -4.75
N LEU A 39 4.30 0.29 -4.25
CA LEU A 39 3.11 -0.19 -3.57
C LEU A 39 3.41 -0.37 -2.08
N GLN A 40 2.45 0.01 -1.24
CA GLN A 40 2.55 -0.06 0.22
C GLN A 40 1.27 -0.70 0.79
N LYS A 41 1.42 -1.48 1.86
CA LYS A 41 0.30 -1.97 2.68
C LYS A 41 0.57 -1.61 4.14
N THR A 42 -0.39 -0.97 4.78
CA THR A 42 -0.34 -0.73 6.23
C THR A 42 -0.78 -2.02 6.93
N LEU A 43 0.11 -2.62 7.72
CA LEU A 43 -0.15 -3.90 8.39
C LEU A 43 -1.01 -3.76 9.66
N HIS A 44 -1.01 -2.57 10.28
CA HIS A 44 -1.77 -2.25 11.47
C HIS A 44 -2.39 -0.86 11.25
N PRO A 45 -3.70 -0.75 10.94
CA PRO A 45 -4.39 0.51 11.17
C PRO A 45 -4.40 0.73 12.68
N GLU A 46 -4.17 1.96 13.11
CA GLU A 46 -4.07 2.31 14.53
C GLU A 46 -5.21 1.69 15.36
N THR A 47 -4.82 0.97 16.41
CA THR A 47 -5.68 0.75 17.57
C THR A 47 -5.88 2.11 18.25
N THR A 48 -6.85 2.89 17.78
CA THR A 48 -7.32 4.10 18.48
C THR A 48 -8.83 4.03 18.65
N LYS A 49 -9.31 3.11 19.52
CA LYS A 49 -10.54 3.26 20.31
C LYS A 49 -10.48 2.41 21.59
N ASP A 50 -9.49 2.65 22.45
CA ASP A 50 -9.50 2.20 23.84
C ASP A 50 -9.41 3.40 24.78
N THR A 51 -10.52 4.11 24.98
CA THR A 51 -11.04 4.47 26.32
C THR A 51 -12.43 5.08 26.11
N ASN A 52 -13.49 4.37 26.50
CA ASN A 52 -14.37 4.81 27.59
C ASN A 52 -15.54 3.82 27.70
N HIS A 53 -15.34 2.75 28.45
CA HIS A 53 -16.46 2.03 29.06
C HIS A 53 -16.35 2.18 30.58
N GLN A 54 -17.16 3.11 31.08
CA GLN A 54 -17.87 3.05 32.37
C GLN A 54 -17.05 2.91 33.67
N LEU A 55 -16.91 4.01 34.40
CA LEU A 55 -16.94 3.99 35.87
C LEU A 55 -18.25 4.63 36.34
N SER A 56 -19.22 3.79 36.66
CA SER A 56 -20.32 4.10 37.58
C SER A 56 -19.79 4.03 39.02
N SER A 57 -20.08 5.06 39.83
CA SER A 57 -20.31 5.08 41.30
C SER A 57 -19.61 6.25 42.01
N GLN A 58 -20.33 7.37 42.18
CA GLN A 58 -20.72 7.96 43.48
C GLN A 58 -21.56 9.22 43.25
#